data_AF-A0A151TDV6-F1
#
_entry.id   AF-A0A151TDV6-F1
#
_cell.length_a   1.000
_cell.length_b   1.000
_cell.length_c   1.000
_cell.angle_alpha   90.00
_cell.angle_beta   90.00
_cell.angle_gamma   90.00
#
_symmetry.space_group_name_H-M   'P 1'
#
loop_
_entity.id
_entity.type
_entity.pdbx_description
1 polymer ?
#
loop_
_entity_poly.entity_id
_entity_poly.type
_entity_poly.pdbx_seq_one_letter_code
_entity_poly.pdbx_strand_id
1 'polypeptide(L)'
;MQGSLIHLSFGKKGHVEAWKPIASAIHEKEGIFFCQLWHARRVSNYCFDGVEIHRGNGHSEHGSTQLLGGPMTRARTKKDKVNDRDDKYGGNLENRCRFLLQVVKAVADEIGANKVGVWLSLFADYNDYEDSDPQALSIYVAQSFNELGILYYHMIEPRMITLLPIRKGFNKGTFIVAGGYNRSVGNEAISNTTANLVTYGCLFLANPYPLK
;
A
#
# COMPACT_ATOMS: atom_id res chain seq x y z
N MET A 1 -23.34 -25.52 0.91
CA MET A 1 -21.98 -25.20 1.41
C MET A 1 -21.95 -23.73 1.75
N GLN A 2 -21.78 -23.41 3.02
CA GLN A 2 -22.02 -22.09 3.57
C GLN A 2 -20.69 -21.32 3.56
N GLY A 3 -20.52 -20.44 2.58
CA GLY A 3 -19.36 -19.56 2.50
C GLY A 3 -19.41 -18.57 3.66
N SER A 4 -18.41 -18.63 4.54
CA SER A 4 -18.24 -17.69 5.64
C SER A 4 -17.48 -16.46 5.14
N LEU A 5 -18.11 -15.30 5.26
CA LEU A 5 -17.46 -14.00 5.10
C LEU A 5 -16.64 -13.74 6.38
N ILE A 6 -15.30 -13.81 6.31
CA ILE A 6 -14.45 -13.51 7.47
C ILE A 6 -14.29 -11.99 7.58
N HIS A 7 -14.98 -11.41 8.56
CA HIS A 7 -14.80 -10.01 8.98
C HIS A 7 -13.59 -9.92 9.94
N LEU A 8 -12.52 -9.26 9.52
CA LEU A 8 -11.27 -9.16 10.29
C LEU A 8 -11.27 -7.92 11.21
N SER A 9 -11.36 -8.18 12.52
CA SER A 9 -11.08 -7.20 13.58
C SER A 9 -9.72 -7.53 14.20
N PHE A 10 -8.77 -6.59 14.14
CA PHE A 10 -7.44 -6.73 14.75
C PHE A 10 -7.53 -6.35 16.24
N GLY A 11 -7.13 -7.25 17.16
CA GLY A 11 -7.04 -6.89 18.58
C GLY A 11 -7.01 -8.00 19.65
N LYS A 12 -7.17 -9.29 19.31
CA LYS A 12 -7.13 -10.39 20.31
C LYS A 12 -5.86 -11.24 20.15
N LYS A 13 -5.25 -11.67 21.27
CA LYS A 13 -4.06 -12.58 21.30
C LYS A 13 -4.22 -13.79 20.37
N GLY A 14 -5.42 -14.36 20.28
CA GLY A 14 -5.70 -15.51 19.41
C GLY A 14 -5.42 -15.30 17.92
N HIS A 15 -5.55 -14.07 17.40
CA HIS A 15 -5.21 -13.80 15.99
C HIS A 15 -3.70 -13.82 15.75
N VAL A 16 -2.91 -13.33 16.70
CA VAL A 16 -1.44 -13.36 16.61
C VAL A 16 -0.93 -14.79 16.62
N GLU A 17 -1.44 -15.62 17.54
CA GLU A 17 -1.06 -17.03 17.61
C GLU A 17 -1.42 -17.80 16.34
N ALA A 18 -2.54 -17.45 15.68
CA ALA A 18 -2.94 -18.08 14.42
C ALA A 18 -2.01 -17.75 13.24
N TRP A 19 -1.35 -16.58 13.24
CA TRP A 19 -0.43 -16.17 12.17
C TRP A 19 0.98 -16.75 12.33
N LYS A 20 1.42 -17.07 13.55
CA LYS A 20 2.73 -17.66 13.81
C LYS A 20 3.05 -18.90 12.98
N PRO A 21 2.20 -19.95 12.91
CA PRO A 21 2.53 -21.14 12.12
C PRO A 21 2.65 -20.83 10.62
N ILE A 22 1.90 -19.86 10.11
CA ILE A 22 1.99 -19.43 8.70
C ILE A 22 3.33 -18.75 8.44
N ALA A 23 3.73 -17.81 9.30
CA ALA A 23 5.02 -17.13 9.18
C ALA A 23 6.18 -18.14 9.30
N SER A 24 6.14 -19.04 10.29
CA SER A 24 7.14 -20.10 10.46
C SER A 24 7.26 -20.99 9.23
N ALA A 25 6.15 -21.45 8.65
CA ALA A 25 6.18 -22.29 7.45
C ALA A 25 6.78 -21.58 6.22
N ILE A 26 6.67 -20.25 6.13
CA ILE A 26 7.32 -19.46 5.09
C ILE A 26 8.81 -19.32 5.37
N HIS A 27 9.19 -19.04 6.62
CA HIS A 27 10.58 -18.91 7.05
C HIS A 27 11.36 -20.22 6.93
N GLU A 28 10.72 -21.37 7.21
CA GLU A 28 11.30 -22.71 6.98
C GLU A 28 11.67 -22.97 5.52
N LYS A 29 11.08 -22.21 4.59
CA LYS A 29 11.37 -22.24 3.16
C LYS A 29 12.23 -21.06 2.71
N GLU A 30 12.88 -20.38 3.66
CA GLU A 30 13.72 -19.20 3.44
C GLU A 30 12.97 -18.02 2.78
N GLY A 31 11.63 -18.02 2.87
CA GLY A 31 10.79 -16.93 2.38
C GLY A 31 10.75 -15.76 3.35
N ILE A 32 10.37 -14.57 2.85
CA ILE A 32 10.14 -13.37 3.65
C ILE A 32 8.65 -13.04 3.62
N PHE A 33 8.07 -12.65 4.76
CA PHE A 33 6.64 -12.41 4.89
C PHE A 33 6.31 -11.04 5.52
N PHE A 34 5.68 -10.17 4.72
CA PHE A 34 5.15 -8.90 5.19
C PHE A 34 3.64 -9.00 5.44
N CYS A 35 3.18 -8.47 6.58
CA CYS A 35 1.77 -8.35 6.84
C CYS A 35 1.24 -7.03 6.31
N GLN A 36 0.24 -7.13 5.45
CA GLN A 36 -0.47 -5.96 4.98
C GLN A 36 -1.47 -5.48 6.03
N LEU A 37 -1.19 -4.34 6.64
CA LEU A 37 -2.10 -3.70 7.57
C LEU A 37 -3.17 -2.93 6.83
N TRP A 38 -4.40 -3.41 6.97
CA TRP A 38 -5.59 -2.75 6.49
C TRP A 38 -6.27 -2.07 7.66
N HIS A 39 -6.61 -0.80 7.48
CA HIS A 39 -7.31 -0.05 8.50
C HIS A 39 -8.58 0.56 7.91
N ALA A 40 -9.70 -0.15 8.09
CA ALA A 40 -11.04 0.43 8.05
C ALA A 40 -11.35 1.17 9.37
N ARG A 41 -10.81 0.68 10.52
CA ARG A 41 -10.43 1.38 11.77
C ARG A 41 -9.77 0.43 12.81
N ARG A 42 -8.80 0.95 13.61
CA ARG A 42 -7.91 0.50 14.74
C ARG A 42 -7.36 -0.96 14.77
N VAL A 43 -6.20 -1.28 15.37
CA VAL A 43 -4.74 -1.08 15.11
C VAL A 43 -4.10 -2.48 15.36
N SER A 44 -2.94 -2.80 14.77
CA SER A 44 -2.31 -4.13 14.76
C SER A 44 -1.16 -4.33 15.77
N ASN A 45 -0.75 -5.60 15.95
CA ASN A 45 0.29 -6.10 16.88
C ASN A 45 1.43 -6.86 16.14
N TYR A 46 2.52 -7.18 16.86
CA TYR A 46 3.79 -7.70 16.33
C TYR A 46 3.90 -9.24 16.23
N CYS A 47 4.02 -9.77 15.01
CA CYS A 47 4.54 -11.12 14.71
C CYS A 47 5.05 -11.28 13.26
N PHE A 48 5.45 -10.19 12.60
CA PHE A 48 5.78 -10.17 11.16
C PHE A 48 7.16 -9.53 10.92
N ASP A 49 7.79 -9.85 9.79
CA ASP A 49 9.10 -9.28 9.39
C ASP A 49 9.00 -7.78 9.11
N GLY A 50 7.81 -7.34 8.69
CA GLY A 50 7.45 -5.95 8.49
C GLY A 50 5.98 -5.77 8.17
N VAL A 51 5.61 -4.50 8.00
CA VAL A 51 4.24 -4.07 7.78
C VAL A 51 4.14 -3.33 6.46
N GLU A 52 3.15 -3.67 5.65
CA GLU A 52 2.72 -2.82 4.54
C GLU A 52 1.46 -2.06 4.92
N ILE A 53 1.52 -0.73 4.96
CA ILE A 53 0.31 0.08 5.16
C ILE A 53 -0.43 0.17 3.82
N HIS A 54 -1.63 -0.41 3.76
CA HIS A 54 -2.39 -0.53 2.52
C HIS A 54 -3.59 0.40 2.40
N ARG A 55 -3.78 0.90 1.18
CA ARG A 55 -5.02 1.51 0.71
C ARG A 55 -5.37 0.91 -0.67
N GLY A 56 -6.39 0.05 -0.71
CA GLY A 56 -6.70 -0.78 -1.86
C GLY A 56 -7.41 -0.10 -3.03
N ASN A 57 -7.28 -0.75 -4.18
CA ASN A 57 -8.09 -0.52 -5.37
C ASN A 57 -9.53 -1.02 -5.15
N GLY A 58 -10.51 -0.21 -5.51
CA GLY A 58 -11.88 -0.66 -5.69
C GLY A 58 -12.01 -1.43 -7.01
N HIS A 59 -11.80 -2.75 -6.98
CA HIS A 59 -12.28 -3.61 -8.06
C HIS A 59 -13.59 -4.27 -7.63
N SER A 60 -14.64 -4.07 -8.42
CA SER A 60 -15.78 -4.99 -8.51
C SER A 60 -16.00 -5.25 -9.97
N GLU A 61 -15.71 -6.46 -10.42
CA GLU A 61 -16.48 -7.03 -11.53
C GLU A 61 -17.08 -8.38 -11.18
N HIS A 62 -16.50 -9.22 -10.31
CA HIS A 62 -17.16 -10.47 -9.90
C HIS A 62 -17.20 -10.66 -8.37
N GLY A 63 -18.39 -10.42 -7.80
CA GLY A 63 -18.92 -11.12 -6.63
C GLY A 63 -17.98 -11.43 -5.46
N SER A 64 -17.53 -10.40 -4.74
CA SER A 64 -17.32 -10.52 -3.30
C SER A 64 -17.68 -9.18 -2.64
N THR A 65 -18.51 -9.26 -1.61
CA THR A 65 -19.23 -8.15 -0.98
C THR A 65 -18.31 -6.99 -0.60
N GLN A 66 -18.40 -5.92 -1.38
CA GLN A 66 -17.89 -4.59 -1.04
C GLN A 66 -18.61 -4.06 0.20
N LEU A 67 -17.90 -4.02 1.33
CA LEU A 67 -18.30 -3.25 2.52
C LEU A 67 -17.40 -2.00 2.70
N LEU A 68 -16.87 -1.46 1.61
CA LEU A 68 -16.03 -0.26 1.59
C LEU A 68 -16.60 0.91 0.76
N GLY A 69 -17.88 0.83 0.38
CA GLY A 69 -18.64 1.91 -0.26
C GLY A 69 -19.33 2.87 0.73
N GLY A 70 -18.73 3.14 1.91
CA GLY A 70 -19.29 4.08 2.88
C GLY A 70 -18.72 5.51 2.74
N PRO A 71 -19.50 6.57 3.04
CA PRO A 71 -19.14 7.97 2.74
C PRO A 71 -17.98 8.59 3.57
N MET A 72 -17.35 7.90 4.53
CA MET A 72 -16.40 8.53 5.48
C MET A 72 -15.15 7.71 5.85
N THR A 73 -14.42 7.16 4.87
CA THR A 73 -13.04 6.68 5.13
C THR A 73 -12.07 7.86 5.09
N ARG A 74 -11.34 8.12 6.19
CA ARG A 74 -10.36 9.22 6.35
C ARG A 74 -9.23 9.25 5.31
N ALA A 75 -9.09 8.23 4.47
CA ALA A 75 -8.25 8.27 3.26
C ALA A 75 -8.77 9.25 2.19
N ARG A 76 -10.03 9.72 2.31
CA ARG A 76 -10.61 10.81 1.53
C ARG A 76 -9.91 12.16 1.74
N THR A 77 -9.18 12.33 2.84
CA THR A 77 -8.53 13.61 3.24
C THR A 77 -7.35 14.04 2.38
N LYS A 78 -6.82 13.22 1.45
CA LYS A 78 -5.66 13.69 0.66
C LYS A 78 -6.04 14.40 -0.61
N LYS A 79 -7.12 13.99 -1.25
CA LYS A 79 -7.51 14.52 -2.54
C LYS A 79 -8.32 15.80 -2.34
N ASP A 80 -7.96 16.88 -3.01
CA ASP A 80 -8.55 18.21 -2.79
C ASP A 80 -10.04 18.28 -3.16
N LYS A 81 -10.51 17.53 -4.17
CA LYS A 81 -11.95 17.47 -4.49
C LYS A 81 -12.79 16.73 -3.46
N VAL A 82 -12.16 16.11 -2.45
CA VAL A 82 -12.84 15.35 -1.39
C VAL A 82 -12.50 15.89 0.01
N ASN A 83 -11.36 16.56 0.17
CA ASN A 83 -10.97 17.21 1.42
C ASN A 83 -11.29 18.71 1.39
N ASP A 84 -12.48 19.05 1.84
CA ASP A 84 -12.98 20.41 2.04
C ASP A 84 -12.66 20.98 3.44
N ARG A 85 -11.80 20.33 4.21
CA ARG A 85 -11.44 20.78 5.57
C ARG A 85 -10.63 22.07 5.52
N ASP A 86 -10.91 22.93 6.48
CA ASP A 86 -10.22 24.20 6.74
C ASP A 86 -9.25 24.14 7.94
N ASP A 87 -9.11 22.97 8.56
CA ASP A 87 -8.21 22.75 9.69
C ASP A 87 -6.80 22.29 9.28
N LYS A 88 -5.96 21.93 10.26
CA LYS A 88 -4.57 21.46 10.03
C LYS A 88 -4.44 20.17 9.20
N TYR A 89 -5.55 19.56 8.79
CA TYR A 89 -5.61 18.37 7.96
C TYR A 89 -6.20 18.63 6.56
N GLY A 90 -6.49 19.88 6.17
CA GLY A 90 -7.00 20.23 4.84
C GLY A 90 -6.31 21.42 4.17
N GLY A 91 -6.73 21.74 2.94
CA GLY A 91 -6.11 22.77 2.10
C GLY A 91 -4.83 22.30 1.39
N ASN A 92 -3.67 22.79 1.82
CA ASN A 92 -2.41 22.55 1.12
C ASN A 92 -1.94 21.08 1.20
N LEU A 93 -0.96 20.71 0.37
CA LEU A 93 -0.43 19.34 0.28
C LEU A 93 0.10 18.80 1.62
N GLU A 94 0.77 19.64 2.41
CA GLU A 94 1.31 19.26 3.71
C GLU A 94 0.20 18.81 4.65
N ASN A 95 -0.83 19.65 4.81
CA ASN A 95 -1.97 19.37 5.67
C ASN A 95 -2.74 18.14 5.23
N ARG A 96 -3.02 18.04 3.92
CA ARG A 96 -3.72 16.89 3.32
C ARG A 96 -2.95 15.58 3.55
N CYS A 97 -1.63 15.61 3.49
CA CYS A 97 -0.77 14.45 3.74
C CYS A 97 -0.49 14.18 5.23
N ARG A 98 -0.70 15.16 6.12
CA ARG A 98 -0.30 15.11 7.53
C ARG A 98 -0.75 13.85 8.25
N PHE A 99 -2.01 13.45 8.07
CA PHE A 99 -2.54 12.26 8.73
C PHE A 99 -1.84 10.97 8.30
N LEU A 100 -1.55 10.80 7.00
CA LEU A 100 -0.78 9.65 6.52
C LEU A 100 0.61 9.64 7.15
N LEU A 101 1.31 10.77 7.08
CA LEU A 101 2.69 10.84 7.54
C LEU A 101 2.77 10.58 9.05
N GLN A 102 1.78 11.03 9.83
CA GLN A 102 1.66 10.69 11.25
C GLN A 102 1.47 9.20 11.49
N VAL A 103 0.64 8.52 10.69
CA VAL A 103 0.43 7.06 10.81
C VAL A 103 1.71 6.30 10.45
N VAL A 104 2.33 6.64 9.31
CA VAL A 104 3.57 5.98 8.87
C VAL A 104 4.68 6.21 9.89
N LYS A 105 4.83 7.43 10.41
CA LYS A 105 5.79 7.73 11.46
C LYS A 105 5.51 6.94 12.73
N ALA A 106 4.26 6.88 13.20
CA ALA A 106 3.92 6.13 14.42
C ALA A 106 4.24 4.63 14.28
N VAL A 107 4.00 4.04 13.11
CA VAL A 107 4.39 2.64 12.85
C VAL A 107 5.91 2.51 12.76
N ALA A 108 6.59 3.43 12.09
CA ALA A 108 8.05 3.42 11.97
C ALA A 108 8.78 3.59 13.30
N ASP A 109 8.29 4.48 14.17
CA ASP A 109 8.82 4.68 15.54
C ASP A 109 8.71 3.39 16.37
N GLU A 110 7.70 2.57 16.09
CA GLU A 110 7.36 1.40 16.89
C GLU A 110 8.06 0.12 16.42
N ILE A 111 8.12 -0.14 15.11
CA ILE A 111 8.72 -1.39 14.56
C ILE A 111 10.07 -1.17 13.88
N GLY A 112 10.50 0.08 13.74
CA GLY A 112 11.65 0.50 12.95
C GLY A 112 11.27 0.77 11.49
N ALA A 113 11.68 1.95 10.99
CA ALA A 113 11.36 2.40 9.62
C ALA A 113 11.85 1.42 8.53
N ASN A 114 12.97 0.73 8.78
CA ASN A 114 13.54 -0.31 7.92
C ASN A 114 12.69 -1.59 7.84
N LYS A 115 11.53 -1.65 8.52
CA LYS A 115 10.54 -2.73 8.42
C LYS A 115 9.17 -2.23 7.93
N VAL A 116 9.09 -0.96 7.53
CA VAL A 116 7.84 -0.34 7.09
C VAL A 116 7.83 -0.21 5.57
N GLY A 117 6.85 -0.83 4.94
CA GLY A 117 6.44 -0.57 3.57
C GLY A 117 5.14 0.20 3.51
N VAL A 118 4.93 0.96 2.43
CA VAL A 118 3.65 1.62 2.18
C VAL A 118 3.19 1.32 0.76
N TRP A 119 1.93 0.91 0.60
CA TRP A 119 1.30 0.76 -0.72
C TRP A 119 0.18 1.76 -0.93
N LEU A 120 0.30 2.60 -1.97
CA LEU A 120 -0.72 3.56 -2.35
C LEU A 120 -1.10 3.48 -3.82
N SER A 121 -2.37 3.77 -4.09
CA SER A 121 -2.93 4.02 -5.42
C SER A 121 -3.46 5.46 -5.46
N LEU A 122 -2.65 6.40 -5.96
CA LEU A 122 -2.95 7.84 -5.97
C LEU A 122 -3.58 8.31 -7.28
N PHE A 123 -3.39 7.55 -8.36
CA PHE A 123 -3.96 7.80 -9.70
C PHE A 123 -5.27 7.05 -9.97
N ALA A 124 -5.79 6.31 -8.98
CA ALA A 124 -7.10 5.69 -9.12
C ALA A 124 -8.20 6.75 -8.99
N ASP A 125 -8.98 6.90 -10.05
CA ASP A 125 -10.14 7.80 -10.14
C ASP A 125 -11.39 6.92 -10.22
N TYR A 126 -11.99 6.66 -9.06
CA TYR A 126 -13.20 5.84 -8.92
C TYR A 126 -14.14 6.51 -7.93
N ASN A 127 -15.43 6.61 -8.24
CA ASN A 127 -16.46 7.27 -7.41
C ASN A 127 -16.12 8.74 -7.05
N ASP A 128 -15.92 9.61 -8.05
CA ASP A 128 -15.65 11.05 -7.89
C ASP A 128 -14.41 11.36 -7.02
N TYR A 129 -13.47 10.42 -6.99
CA TYR A 129 -12.26 10.48 -6.16
C TYR A 129 -11.09 11.04 -6.96
N GLU A 130 -11.11 12.34 -7.25
CA GLU A 130 -10.10 13.02 -8.07
C GLU A 130 -9.27 14.02 -7.25
N ASP A 131 -8.00 14.17 -7.61
CA ASP A 131 -7.14 15.24 -7.12
C ASP A 131 -6.91 16.19 -8.30
N SER A 132 -6.86 17.49 -8.06
CA SER A 132 -6.55 18.44 -9.15
C SER A 132 -5.11 18.30 -9.65
N ASP A 133 -4.19 17.78 -8.84
CA ASP A 133 -2.80 17.50 -9.22
C ASP A 133 -2.27 16.20 -8.53
N PRO A 134 -2.69 15.02 -9.02
CA PRO A 134 -2.29 13.74 -8.44
C PRO A 134 -0.78 13.47 -8.59
N GLN A 135 -0.11 14.11 -9.54
CA GLN A 135 1.33 13.98 -9.72
C GLN A 135 2.10 14.73 -8.63
N ALA A 136 1.76 16.00 -8.37
CA ALA A 136 2.38 16.77 -7.29
C ALA A 136 2.12 16.13 -5.92
N LEU A 137 0.89 15.65 -5.68
CA LEU A 137 0.55 14.90 -4.48
C LEU A 137 1.44 13.65 -4.32
N SER A 138 1.60 12.87 -5.39
CA SER A 138 2.39 11.64 -5.35
C SER A 138 3.88 11.89 -5.14
N ILE A 139 4.44 12.93 -5.74
CA ILE A 139 5.84 13.34 -5.55
C ILE A 139 6.06 13.81 -4.12
N TYR A 140 5.15 14.63 -3.56
CA TYR A 140 5.25 15.12 -2.20
C TYR A 140 5.26 13.96 -1.17
N VAL A 141 4.38 12.97 -1.36
CA VAL A 141 4.33 11.77 -0.51
C VAL A 141 5.63 10.96 -0.62
N ALA A 142 6.12 10.75 -1.84
CA ALA A 142 7.38 10.04 -2.09
C ALA A 142 8.58 10.72 -1.39
N GLN A 143 8.71 12.04 -1.51
CA GLN A 143 9.76 12.79 -0.82
C GLN A 143 9.62 12.70 0.70
N SER A 144 8.40 12.83 1.22
CA SER A 144 8.12 12.72 2.66
C SER A 144 8.50 11.34 3.22
N PHE A 145 8.31 10.28 2.44
CA PHE A 145 8.71 8.92 2.83
C PHE A 145 10.22 8.74 2.91
N ASN A 146 11.02 9.46 2.11
CA ASN A 146 12.48 9.46 2.29
C ASN A 146 12.91 10.07 3.63
N GLU A 147 12.17 11.07 4.13
CA GLU A 147 12.46 11.69 5.42
C GLU A 147 12.08 10.78 6.60
N LEU A 148 11.08 9.91 6.41
CA LEU A 148 10.72 8.88 7.38
C LEU A 148 11.61 7.62 7.31
N GLY A 149 12.42 7.48 6.26
CA GLY A 149 13.35 6.35 6.10
C GLY A 149 12.67 4.99 5.95
N ILE A 150 11.46 4.95 5.37
CA ILE A 150 10.72 3.68 5.19
C ILE A 150 11.46 2.74 4.24
N LEU A 151 11.30 1.43 4.45
CA LEU A 151 11.96 0.38 3.67
C LEU A 151 11.58 0.44 2.18
N TYR A 152 10.28 0.50 1.89
CA TYR A 152 9.81 0.48 0.51
C TYR A 152 8.54 1.30 0.28
N TYR A 153 8.42 1.81 -0.94
CA TYR A 153 7.20 2.43 -1.45
C TYR A 153 6.68 1.62 -2.64
N HIS A 154 5.49 1.07 -2.49
CA HIS A 154 4.82 0.21 -3.46
C HIS A 154 3.70 1.00 -4.14
N MET A 155 3.65 0.93 -5.48
CA MET A 155 2.63 1.61 -6.28
C MET A 155 2.07 0.69 -7.36
N ILE A 156 0.77 0.85 -7.65
CA ILE A 156 0.18 0.28 -8.86
C ILE A 156 0.43 1.26 -10.00
N GLU A 157 0.96 0.76 -11.11
CA GLU A 157 1.18 1.56 -12.30
C GLU A 157 -0.16 1.90 -12.98
N PRO A 158 -0.46 3.19 -13.16
CA PRO A 158 -1.61 3.63 -13.94
C PRO A 158 -1.34 3.44 -15.43
N ARG A 159 -2.38 3.09 -16.20
CA ARG A 159 -2.24 2.74 -17.63
C ARG A 159 -1.64 3.83 -18.53
N MET A 160 -1.76 5.10 -18.16
CA MET A 160 -1.41 6.24 -19.02
C MET A 160 -0.42 7.24 -18.41
N ILE A 161 0.06 7.00 -17.18
CA ILE A 161 0.91 7.95 -16.45
C ILE A 161 2.19 7.24 -16.03
N THR A 162 3.34 7.84 -16.34
CA THR A 162 4.63 7.30 -15.91
C THR A 162 4.86 7.51 -14.41
N LEU A 163 5.34 6.46 -13.72
CA LEU A 163 5.75 6.55 -12.32
C LEU A 163 7.16 7.12 -12.12
N LEU A 164 7.91 7.40 -13.20
CA LEU A 164 9.30 7.88 -13.15
C LEU A 164 9.52 9.10 -12.24
N PRO A 165 8.69 10.16 -12.27
CA PRO A 165 8.86 11.30 -11.37
C PRO A 165 8.73 10.91 -9.89
N ILE A 166 7.83 9.98 -9.58
CA ILE A 166 7.58 9.50 -8.21
C ILE A 166 8.75 8.61 -7.76
N ARG A 167 9.24 7.73 -8.64
CA ARG A 167 10.46 6.95 -8.41
C ARG A 167 11.67 7.84 -8.13
N LYS A 168 11.84 8.94 -8.88
CA LYS A 168 12.92 9.93 -8.64
C LYS A 168 12.71 10.65 -7.30
N GLY A 169 11.45 10.94 -6.95
CA GLY A 169 11.06 11.53 -5.67
C GLY A 169 11.30 10.61 -4.47
N PHE A 170 11.22 9.29 -4.62
CA PHE A 170 11.53 8.28 -3.59
C PHE A 170 12.84 7.56 -3.93
N ASN A 171 13.97 8.13 -3.52
CA ASN A 171 15.29 7.68 -3.95
C ASN A 171 16.15 7.03 -2.86
N LYS A 172 15.69 7.02 -1.59
CA LYS A 172 16.44 6.42 -0.47
C LYS A 172 16.07 4.95 -0.20
N GLY A 173 14.85 4.53 -0.55
CA GLY A 173 14.34 3.17 -0.30
C GLY A 173 14.04 2.37 -1.57
N THR A 174 13.45 1.19 -1.40
CA THR A 174 13.07 0.29 -2.49
C THR A 174 11.74 0.71 -3.11
N PHE A 175 11.72 1.04 -4.40
CA PHE A 175 10.49 1.35 -5.12
C PHE A 175 9.93 0.11 -5.82
N ILE A 176 8.69 -0.25 -5.50
CA ILE A 176 8.03 -1.48 -5.97
C ILE A 176 6.86 -1.10 -6.87
N VAL A 177 6.74 -1.75 -8.04
CA VAL A 177 5.62 -1.52 -8.97
C VAL A 177 4.75 -2.77 -9.15
N ALA A 178 3.47 -2.55 -9.41
CA ALA A 178 2.46 -3.57 -9.64
C ALA A 178 1.52 -3.19 -10.79
N GLY A 179 0.79 -4.17 -11.34
CA GLY A 179 -0.32 -3.94 -12.26
C GLY A 179 0.01 -4.27 -13.72
N GLY A 180 -0.49 -5.41 -14.20
CA GLY A 180 -0.37 -5.80 -15.61
C GLY A 180 1.01 -6.28 -16.07
N TYR A 181 2.00 -6.33 -15.17
CA TYR A 181 3.34 -6.80 -15.47
C TYR A 181 3.38 -8.28 -15.84
N ASN A 182 4.14 -8.59 -16.90
CA ASN A 182 4.65 -9.92 -17.19
C ASN A 182 6.18 -9.93 -17.01
N ARG A 183 6.83 -11.09 -17.17
CA ARG A 183 8.28 -11.25 -16.99
C ARG A 183 9.10 -10.27 -17.83
N SER A 184 8.75 -10.07 -19.10
CA SER A 184 9.52 -9.22 -20.01
C SER A 184 9.45 -7.75 -19.58
N VAL A 185 8.24 -7.23 -19.40
CA VAL A 185 8.00 -5.83 -19.00
C VAL A 185 8.55 -5.56 -17.60
N GLY A 186 8.46 -6.55 -16.70
CA GLY A 186 9.02 -6.44 -15.36
C GLY A 186 10.54 -6.37 -15.35
N ASN A 187 11.20 -7.19 -16.16
CA ASN A 187 12.66 -7.13 -16.31
C ASN A 187 13.12 -5.79 -16.90
N GLU A 188 12.38 -5.25 -17.86
CA GLU A 188 12.67 -3.93 -18.45
C GLU A 188 12.54 -2.80 -17.41
N ALA A 189 11.50 -2.82 -16.58
CA ALA A 189 11.32 -1.83 -15.53
C ALA A 189 12.48 -1.81 -14.53
N ILE A 190 13.02 -2.99 -14.20
CA ILE A 190 14.19 -3.12 -13.33
C ILE A 190 15.45 -2.64 -14.05
N SER A 191 15.69 -3.07 -15.30
CA SER A 191 16.90 -2.69 -16.05
C SER A 191 16.98 -1.19 -16.32
N ASN A 192 15.83 -0.56 -16.56
CA ASN A 192 15.72 0.87 -16.81
C ASN A 192 15.61 1.70 -15.52
N THR A 193 15.77 1.07 -14.35
CA THR A 193 15.73 1.70 -13.01
C THR A 193 14.40 2.39 -12.67
N THR A 194 13.33 2.09 -13.41
CA THR A 194 11.99 2.63 -13.16
C THR A 194 11.35 2.00 -11.91
N ALA A 195 11.80 0.79 -11.55
CA ALA A 195 11.49 0.12 -10.30
C ALA A 195 12.72 -0.65 -9.76
N ASN A 196 12.72 -0.93 -8.46
CA ASN A 196 13.66 -1.87 -7.85
C ASN A 196 13.08 -3.30 -7.82
N LEU A 197 11.77 -3.43 -7.65
CA LEU A 197 11.05 -4.70 -7.62
C LEU A 197 9.71 -4.59 -8.36
N VAL A 198 9.23 -5.73 -8.86
CA VAL A 198 7.93 -5.86 -9.54
C VAL A 198 7.12 -6.93 -8.82
N THR A 199 5.86 -6.64 -8.49
CA THR A 199 4.96 -7.60 -7.84
C THR A 199 3.96 -8.19 -8.84
N TYR A 200 3.64 -9.47 -8.63
CA TYR A 200 2.73 -10.23 -9.47
C TYR A 200 1.58 -10.77 -8.62
N GLY A 201 0.36 -10.30 -8.88
CA GLY A 201 -0.85 -10.74 -8.17
C GLY A 201 -1.49 -11.97 -8.80
N CYS A 202 -2.32 -11.78 -9.83
CA CYS A 202 -3.07 -12.86 -10.48
C CYS A 202 -2.19 -14.01 -10.99
N LEU A 203 -0.98 -13.71 -11.49
CA LEU A 203 -0.04 -14.74 -11.93
C LEU A 203 0.43 -15.64 -10.79
N PHE A 204 0.60 -15.11 -9.58
CA PHE A 204 0.99 -15.88 -8.40
C PHE A 204 -0.16 -16.74 -7.86
N LEU A 205 -1.40 -16.27 -7.99
CA LEU A 205 -2.59 -17.06 -7.63
C LEU A 205 -2.74 -18.30 -8.53
N ALA A 206 -2.53 -18.13 -9.83
CA ALA A 206 -2.64 -19.21 -10.81
C ALA A 206 -1.41 -20.12 -10.84
N ASN A 207 -0.23 -19.63 -10.42
CA ASN A 207 1.02 -20.35 -10.49
C ASN A 207 1.80 -20.17 -9.17
N PRO A 208 1.95 -21.21 -8.34
CA PRO A 208 2.73 -21.12 -7.10
C PRO A 208 4.24 -20.89 -7.35
N TYR A 209 4.69 -21.03 -8.60
CA TYR A 209 6.05 -20.70 -9.05
C TYR A 209 6.01 -19.87 -10.35
N PRO A 210 5.57 -18.60 -10.32
CA PRO A 210 5.26 -17.82 -11.52
C PRO A 210 6.48 -17.38 -12.35
N LEU A 211 7.69 -17.69 -11.87
CA LEU A 211 8.95 -17.35 -12.50
C LEU A 211 9.83 -18.57 -12.79
N LYS A 212 9.32 -19.80 -12.64
CA LYS A 212 10.00 -20.99 -13.14
C LYS A 212 9.63 -21.27 -14.59
#